data_AF-A0A973BIB8-F1
#
_entry.id   AF-A0A973BIB8-F1
#
_cell.length_a   1.000
_cell.length_b   1.000
_cell.length_c   1.000
_cell.angle_alpha   90.00
_cell.angle_beta   90.00
_cell.angle_gamma   90.00
#
_symmetry.space_group_name_H-M   'P 1'
#
loop_
_entity.id
_entity.type
_entity.pdbx_description
1 polymer ?
#
loop_
_entity_poly.entity_id
_entity_poly.type
_entity_poly.pdbx_seq_one_letter_code
_entity_poly.pdbx_strand_id
1 'polypeptide(L)'
;MEPSIADSRLPNLDLSVIALRDIGWPVQNLNTPHLSYELWASERIGEIDNSLTDDADGDGSSNFAEYAFGTDPALPEDAPTAPTIQATETPELYQINYHRNQRTADVIYSLTQTFDLKTTKAPSIDGIDFRLNQRADQGDEKVDVQLDAFSTSDQNFYSIQAEIYTP
;
A
#
# COMPACT_ATOMS: atom_id res chain seq x y z
N MET A 1 9.89 -45.57 29.34
CA MET A 1 8.54 -45.28 28.85
C MET A 1 8.67 -43.98 28.07
N GLU A 2 8.90 -44.09 26.77
CA GLU A 2 9.08 -42.91 25.91
C GLU A 2 7.70 -42.27 25.63
N PRO A 3 7.56 -40.94 25.68
CA PRO A 3 6.30 -40.29 25.34
C PRO A 3 6.12 -40.32 23.82
N SER A 4 4.98 -40.86 23.35
CA SER A 4 4.58 -40.72 21.95
C SER A 4 4.13 -39.29 21.69
N ILE A 5 4.84 -38.57 20.82
CA ILE A 5 4.31 -37.34 20.22
C ILE A 5 3.18 -37.79 19.30
N ALA A 6 1.93 -37.47 19.65
CA ALA A 6 0.81 -37.61 18.73
C ALA A 6 1.04 -36.64 17.55
N ASP A 7 1.20 -37.19 16.34
CA ASP A 7 1.21 -36.42 15.11
C ASP A 7 -0.21 -35.88 14.87
N SER A 8 -0.51 -34.73 15.45
CA SER A 8 -1.77 -34.01 15.25
C SER A 8 -1.62 -32.98 14.13
N ARG A 9 -1.09 -33.39 12.98
CA ARG A 9 -1.35 -32.69 11.71
C ARG A 9 -2.82 -32.90 11.38
N LEU A 10 -3.68 -32.04 11.91
CA LEU A 10 -5.05 -31.90 11.43
C LEU A 10 -4.97 -31.23 10.05
N PRO A 11 -5.33 -31.92 8.95
CA PRO A 11 -5.20 -31.40 7.59
C PRO A 11 -6.21 -30.28 7.27
N ASN A 12 -7.11 -29.95 8.21
CA ASN A 12 -8.18 -28.98 8.02
C ASN A 12 -8.04 -27.74 8.90
N LEU A 13 -6.89 -27.50 9.52
CA LEU A 13 -6.64 -26.23 10.17
C LEU A 13 -6.20 -25.22 9.11
N ASP A 14 -7.18 -24.67 8.39
CA ASP A 14 -6.98 -23.53 7.52
C ASP A 14 -6.64 -22.33 8.40
N LEU A 15 -5.34 -22.10 8.60
CA LEU A 15 -4.80 -20.99 9.38
C LEU A 15 -4.78 -19.71 8.53
N SER A 16 -5.93 -19.36 7.93
CA SER A 16 -6.12 -18.01 7.45
C SER A 16 -6.16 -17.08 8.66
N VAL A 17 -5.63 -15.86 8.53
CA VAL A 17 -5.57 -14.91 9.66
C VAL A 17 -6.98 -14.56 10.18
N ILE A 18 -7.98 -14.67 9.31
CA ILE A 18 -9.40 -14.52 9.63
C ILE A 18 -9.84 -15.60 10.64
N ALA A 19 -9.48 -16.86 10.41
CA ALA A 19 -9.80 -17.96 11.33
C ALA A 19 -9.11 -17.84 12.70
N LEU A 20 -7.94 -17.18 12.77
CA LEU A 20 -7.20 -16.96 14.01
C LEU A 20 -7.79 -15.85 14.91
N ARG A 21 -8.53 -14.88 14.33
CA ARG A 21 -9.19 -13.79 15.06
C ARG A 21 -10.39 -14.27 15.90
N ASP A 22 -11.14 -15.25 15.40
CA ASP A 22 -12.38 -15.74 16.03
C ASP A 22 -12.15 -16.66 17.24
N ILE A 23 -10.91 -17.12 17.46
CA ILE A 23 -10.57 -18.07 18.54
C ILE A 23 -10.19 -17.38 19.86
N GLY A 24 -10.28 -16.03 19.93
CA GLY A 24 -10.07 -15.28 21.17
C GLY A 24 -8.63 -15.26 21.69
N TRP A 25 -7.65 -15.56 20.85
CA TRP A 25 -6.23 -15.43 21.20
C TRP A 25 -5.77 -13.98 21.03
N PRO A 26 -5.04 -13.40 22.01
CA PRO A 26 -4.42 -12.10 21.83
C PRO A 26 -3.24 -12.23 20.87
N VAL A 27 -3.49 -12.00 19.59
CA VAL A 27 -2.46 -11.96 18.55
C VAL A 27 -1.86 -10.56 18.47
N GLN A 28 -0.94 -10.27 19.39
CA GLN A 28 0.01 -9.17 19.19
C GLN A 28 1.15 -9.69 18.31
N ASN A 29 1.41 -8.99 17.20
CA ASN A 29 2.49 -9.26 16.25
C ASN A 29 2.38 -10.57 15.45
N LEU A 30 1.19 -10.95 15.00
CA LEU A 30 1.13 -11.72 13.75
C LEU A 30 1.49 -10.77 12.62
N ASN A 31 2.41 -11.17 11.73
CA ASN A 31 2.55 -10.54 10.41
C ASN A 31 1.14 -10.33 9.86
N THR A 32 0.74 -9.07 9.69
CA THR A 32 -0.50 -8.72 9.02
C THR A 32 -0.56 -9.52 7.72
N PRO A 33 -1.65 -10.25 7.44
CA PRO A 33 -1.79 -10.96 6.18
C PRO A 33 -1.63 -9.87 5.13
N HIS A 34 -0.54 -9.98 4.38
CA HIS A 34 -0.45 -9.23 3.18
C HIS A 34 -1.56 -9.80 2.29
N LEU A 35 -2.64 -9.04 2.08
CA LEU A 35 -3.73 -9.43 1.21
C LEU A 35 -3.23 -9.29 -0.22
N SER A 36 -3.57 -10.22 -1.11
CA SER A 36 -3.51 -9.92 -2.54
C SER A 36 -4.71 -9.06 -2.92
N TYR A 37 -4.67 -8.43 -4.09
CA TYR A 37 -5.83 -7.71 -4.60
C TYR A 37 -7.07 -8.61 -4.67
N GLU A 38 -6.92 -9.85 -5.18
CA GLU A 38 -8.02 -10.81 -5.32
C GLU A 38 -8.73 -11.09 -3.99
N LEU A 39 -7.97 -11.34 -2.92
CA LEU A 39 -8.54 -11.59 -1.61
C LEU A 39 -9.20 -10.33 -1.05
N TRP A 40 -8.52 -9.19 -1.12
CA TRP A 40 -9.06 -7.90 -0.67
C TRP A 40 -10.39 -7.55 -1.39
N ALA A 41 -10.45 -7.72 -2.71
CA ALA A 41 -11.62 -7.40 -3.51
C ALA A 41 -12.79 -8.34 -3.16
N SER A 42 -12.53 -9.63 -2.95
CA SER A 42 -13.56 -10.59 -2.53
C SER A 42 -14.16 -10.27 -1.15
N GLU A 43 -13.36 -9.71 -0.25
CA GLU A 43 -13.79 -9.36 1.11
C GLU A 43 -14.50 -8.00 1.19
N ARG A 44 -14.04 -7.01 0.43
CA ARG A 44 -14.49 -5.60 0.52
C ARG A 44 -15.59 -5.26 -0.47
N ILE A 45 -15.53 -5.82 -1.67
CA ILE A 45 -16.42 -5.48 -2.79
C ILE A 45 -17.39 -6.64 -3.04
N GLY A 46 -16.89 -7.86 -3.06
CA GLY A 46 -17.62 -9.06 -3.46
C GLY A 46 -17.36 -9.44 -4.91
N GLU A 47 -18.40 -9.89 -5.63
CA GLU A 47 -18.28 -10.51 -6.97
C GLU A 47 -18.62 -9.58 -8.14
N ILE A 48 -19.23 -8.42 -7.87
CA ILE A 48 -19.70 -7.47 -8.89
C ILE A 48 -18.81 -6.23 -8.84
N ASP A 49 -18.39 -5.74 -10.01
CA ASP A 49 -17.55 -4.55 -10.17
C ASP A 49 -16.26 -4.59 -9.32
N ASN A 50 -15.65 -5.77 -9.19
CA ASN A 50 -14.48 -6.03 -8.37
C ASN A 50 -13.16 -6.05 -9.18
N SER A 51 -13.17 -5.69 -10.47
CA SER A 51 -11.94 -5.61 -11.27
C SER A 51 -11.08 -4.44 -10.83
N LEU A 52 -9.77 -4.51 -11.10
CA LEU A 52 -8.78 -3.49 -10.76
C LEU A 52 -9.14 -2.08 -11.27
N THR A 53 -9.79 -2.03 -12.43
CA THR A 53 -10.15 -0.81 -13.13
C THR A 53 -11.60 -0.38 -12.91
N ASP A 54 -12.38 -1.20 -12.21
CA ASP A 54 -13.75 -0.84 -11.86
C ASP A 54 -13.73 0.17 -10.70
N ASP A 55 -14.88 0.77 -10.45
CA ASP A 55 -15.14 1.80 -9.45
C ASP A 55 -16.44 1.38 -8.76
N ALA A 56 -16.31 0.61 -7.68
CA ALA A 56 -17.44 -0.09 -7.07
C ALA A 56 -18.42 0.86 -6.35
N ASP A 57 -17.95 2.03 -5.89
CA ASP A 57 -18.75 3.00 -5.14
C ASP A 57 -19.09 4.27 -5.92
N GLY A 58 -18.45 4.50 -7.08
CA GLY A 58 -18.75 5.56 -8.02
C GLY A 58 -18.10 6.91 -7.69
N ASP A 59 -17.01 6.93 -6.92
CA ASP A 59 -16.26 8.13 -6.56
C ASP A 59 -15.28 8.61 -7.66
N GLY A 60 -15.07 7.79 -8.69
CA GLY A 60 -14.13 8.02 -9.79
C GLY A 60 -12.72 7.49 -9.56
N SER A 61 -12.46 6.86 -8.42
CA SER A 61 -11.27 6.09 -8.08
C SER A 61 -11.45 4.65 -8.53
N SER A 62 -10.37 4.00 -8.96
CA SER A 62 -10.47 2.58 -9.28
C SER A 62 -10.23 1.73 -8.04
N ASN A 63 -10.84 0.54 -7.97
CA ASN A 63 -10.64 -0.42 -6.89
C ASN A 63 -9.15 -0.70 -6.63
N PHE A 64 -8.32 -0.72 -7.68
CA PHE A 64 -6.87 -0.84 -7.51
C PHE A 64 -6.24 0.35 -6.78
N ALA A 65 -6.63 1.57 -7.11
CA ALA A 65 -6.13 2.76 -6.42
C ALA A 65 -6.51 2.68 -4.94
N GLU A 66 -7.74 2.30 -4.66
CA GLU A 66 -8.23 2.14 -3.30
C GLU A 66 -7.51 1.06 -2.52
N TYR A 67 -7.28 -0.09 -3.15
CA TYR A 67 -6.47 -1.16 -2.61
C TYR A 67 -5.04 -0.72 -2.30
N ALA A 68 -4.38 -0.01 -3.23
CA ALA A 68 -3.01 0.48 -3.07
C ALA A 68 -2.90 1.59 -2.02
N PHE A 69 -3.95 2.38 -1.83
CA PHE A 69 -3.93 3.53 -0.92
C PHE A 69 -4.68 3.29 0.39
N GLY A 70 -5.31 2.12 0.53
CA GLY A 70 -5.87 1.58 1.77
C GLY A 70 -7.23 2.14 2.10
N THR A 71 -7.98 2.58 1.10
CA THR A 71 -9.32 3.15 1.25
C THR A 71 -10.41 2.09 1.15
N ASP A 72 -11.63 2.46 1.52
CA ASP A 72 -12.79 1.56 1.49
C ASP A 72 -13.58 1.67 0.17
N PRO A 73 -13.57 0.63 -0.69
CA PRO A 73 -14.17 0.64 -2.02
C PRO A 73 -15.71 0.54 -2.03
N ALA A 74 -16.33 0.68 -0.86
CA ALA A 74 -17.77 0.76 -0.69
C ALA A 74 -18.22 2.14 -0.20
N LEU A 75 -17.29 3.09 0.02
CA LEU A 75 -17.54 4.38 0.65
C LEU A 75 -16.94 5.53 -0.18
N PRO A 76 -17.76 6.22 -1.00
CA PRO A 76 -17.26 7.27 -1.90
C PRO A 76 -16.55 8.44 -1.20
N GLU A 77 -16.82 8.64 0.08
CA GLU A 77 -16.14 9.65 0.90
C GLU A 77 -14.72 9.29 1.32
N ASP A 78 -14.30 8.03 1.23
CA ASP A 78 -12.95 7.57 1.60
C ASP A 78 -11.99 7.51 0.40
N ALA A 79 -12.26 8.23 -0.69
CA ALA A 79 -11.40 8.29 -1.87
C ALA A 79 -9.88 8.51 -1.58
N PRO A 80 -8.97 7.88 -2.35
CA PRO A 80 -7.53 8.13 -2.25
C PRO A 80 -7.18 9.61 -2.43
N THR A 81 -6.47 10.17 -1.45
CA THR A 81 -5.97 11.56 -1.54
C THR A 81 -4.65 11.64 -2.29
N ALA A 82 -4.52 12.66 -3.15
CA ALA A 82 -3.27 12.92 -3.88
C ALA A 82 -2.07 13.16 -2.95
N PRO A 83 -0.84 12.80 -3.38
CA PRO A 83 0.38 13.11 -2.64
C PRO A 83 0.58 14.61 -2.54
N THR A 84 1.20 15.06 -1.45
CA THR A 84 1.56 16.47 -1.25
C THR A 84 3.07 16.65 -1.38
N ILE A 85 3.49 17.80 -1.89
CA ILE A 85 4.90 18.19 -1.97
C ILE A 85 5.08 19.58 -1.37
N GLN A 86 6.13 19.74 -0.56
CA GLN A 86 6.43 20.98 0.16
C GLN A 86 7.92 21.27 0.08
N ALA A 87 8.30 22.53 -0.18
CA ALA A 87 9.70 22.94 -0.06
C ALA A 87 10.08 23.01 1.42
N THR A 88 11.29 22.56 1.75
CA THR A 88 11.82 22.67 3.11
C THR A 88 12.63 23.96 3.28
N GLU A 89 13.04 24.27 4.52
CA GLU A 89 14.00 25.36 4.78
C GLU A 89 15.39 25.07 4.19
N THR A 90 15.70 23.80 3.92
CA THR A 90 16.95 23.40 3.26
C THR A 90 16.78 23.56 1.75
N PRO A 91 17.65 24.35 1.08
CA PRO A 91 17.62 24.45 -0.37
C PRO A 91 17.72 23.08 -1.04
N GLU A 92 17.07 22.94 -2.21
CA GLU A 92 17.12 21.72 -3.04
C GLU A 92 16.47 20.48 -2.39
N LEU A 93 15.87 20.62 -1.20
CA LEU A 93 15.20 19.55 -0.48
C LEU A 93 13.69 19.80 -0.43
N TYR A 94 12.94 18.80 -0.91
CA TYR A 94 11.50 18.80 -0.96
C TYR A 94 10.95 17.60 -0.18
N GLN A 95 9.91 17.84 0.59
CA GLN A 95 9.23 16.79 1.34
C GLN A 95 7.99 16.34 0.57
N ILE A 96 7.93 15.05 0.26
CA ILE A 96 6.79 14.41 -0.38
C ILE A 96 6.09 13.54 0.66
N ASN A 97 4.80 13.77 0.88
CA ASN A 97 3.98 12.98 1.78
C ASN A 97 2.85 12.30 1.01
N TYR A 98 2.68 11.00 1.22
CA TYR A 98 1.58 10.20 0.68
C TYR A 98 1.23 9.10 1.66
N HIS A 99 -0.01 8.63 1.65
CA HIS A 99 -0.39 7.42 2.38
C HIS A 99 -0.30 6.22 1.43
N ARG A 100 -0.22 5.01 1.98
CA ARG A 100 -0.39 3.77 1.23
C ARG A 100 -0.98 2.68 2.11
N ASN A 101 -1.50 1.64 1.50
CA ASN A 101 -1.95 0.46 2.22
C ASN A 101 -0.73 -0.34 2.72
N GLN A 102 -0.67 -0.59 4.02
CA GLN A 102 0.41 -1.37 4.65
C GLN A 102 0.19 -2.89 4.61
N ARG A 103 -1.04 -3.32 4.26
CA ARG A 103 -1.46 -4.73 4.20
C ARG A 103 -1.40 -5.31 2.79
N THR A 104 -0.87 -4.62 1.79
CA THR A 104 -0.77 -5.19 0.42
C THR A 104 0.37 -6.21 0.33
N ALA A 105 0.15 -7.33 -0.36
CA ALA A 105 1.17 -8.36 -0.65
C ALA A 105 1.87 -8.18 -1.98
N ASP A 106 1.13 -7.61 -2.91
CA ASP A 106 1.39 -7.66 -4.34
C ASP A 106 1.42 -6.25 -4.92
N VAL A 107 1.70 -5.22 -4.11
CA VAL A 107 1.84 -3.84 -4.61
C VAL A 107 3.26 -3.34 -4.41
N ILE A 108 3.85 -2.87 -5.50
CA ILE A 108 5.13 -2.17 -5.51
C ILE A 108 4.85 -0.68 -5.66
N TYR A 109 5.46 0.12 -4.77
CA TYR A 109 5.41 1.57 -4.83
C TYR A 109 6.76 2.10 -5.29
N SER A 110 6.76 2.93 -6.33
CA SER A 110 7.95 3.61 -6.83
C SER A 110 7.71 5.11 -6.90
N LEU A 111 8.76 5.88 -6.59
CA LEU A 111 8.81 7.29 -6.92
C LEU A 111 9.38 7.40 -8.34
N THR A 112 8.71 8.15 -9.20
CA THR A 112 9.23 8.49 -10.52
C THR A 112 9.31 10.01 -10.66
N GLN A 113 10.26 10.46 -11.48
CA GLN A 113 10.47 11.88 -11.75
C GLN A 113 10.55 12.18 -13.25
N THR A 114 10.21 13.42 -13.61
CA THR A 114 10.41 13.99 -14.94
C THR A 114 10.67 15.48 -14.80
N PHE A 115 11.41 16.07 -15.73
CA PHE A 115 11.74 17.49 -15.72
C PHE A 115 10.81 18.34 -16.60
N ASP A 116 9.95 17.71 -17.42
CA ASP A 116 9.15 18.42 -18.42
C ASP A 116 7.73 17.89 -18.63
N LEU A 117 7.30 16.86 -17.88
CA LEU A 117 6.02 16.14 -18.02
C LEU A 117 5.76 15.49 -19.39
N LYS A 118 6.70 15.60 -20.33
CA LYS A 118 6.57 15.12 -21.71
C LYS A 118 7.43 13.90 -21.94
N THR A 119 8.59 13.87 -21.30
CA THR A 119 9.51 12.74 -21.31
C THR A 119 9.00 11.63 -20.39
N THR A 120 9.34 10.40 -20.75
CA THR A 120 9.07 9.23 -19.92
C THR A 120 9.61 9.45 -18.53
N LYS A 121 8.76 9.22 -17.52
CA LYS A 121 9.15 9.32 -16.12
C LYS A 121 10.25 8.30 -15.83
N ALA A 122 11.33 8.74 -15.20
CA ALA A 122 12.41 7.88 -14.77
C ALA A 122 12.15 7.40 -13.34
N PRO A 123 12.44 6.14 -13.00
CA PRO A 123 12.39 5.69 -11.61
C PRO A 123 13.44 6.47 -10.80
N SER A 124 13.02 7.00 -9.66
CA SER A 124 13.89 7.63 -8.68
C SER A 124 14.54 6.56 -7.79
N ILE A 125 15.78 6.79 -7.38
CA ILE A 125 16.56 5.84 -6.60
C ILE A 125 16.67 6.33 -5.15
N ASP A 126 16.30 5.45 -4.20
CA ASP A 126 16.48 5.71 -2.76
C ASP A 126 17.97 5.84 -2.41
N GLY A 127 18.30 6.87 -1.64
CA GLY A 127 19.66 7.28 -1.29
C GLY A 127 20.33 8.21 -2.32
N ILE A 128 19.78 8.35 -3.53
CA ILE A 128 20.31 9.22 -4.60
C ILE A 128 19.34 10.37 -4.89
N ASP A 129 18.16 10.07 -5.41
CA ASP A 129 17.16 11.07 -5.82
C ASP A 129 16.23 11.43 -4.67
N PHE A 130 15.98 10.49 -3.77
CA PHE A 130 15.20 10.71 -2.56
C PHE A 130 15.72 9.85 -1.41
N ARG A 131 15.25 10.12 -0.21
CA ARG A 131 15.43 9.26 0.96
C ARG A 131 14.09 9.04 1.63
N LEU A 132 13.83 7.81 2.08
CA LEU A 132 12.74 7.57 3.01
C LEU A 132 13.07 8.24 4.36
N ASN A 133 12.29 9.25 4.76
CA ASN A 133 12.49 9.94 6.03
C ASN A 133 11.69 9.28 7.16
N GLN A 134 10.39 9.07 6.95
CA GLN A 134 9.50 8.56 7.99
C GLN A 134 8.41 7.65 7.42
N ARG A 135 8.00 6.69 8.25
CA ARG A 135 6.71 6.00 8.16
C ARG A 135 5.96 6.17 9.46
N ALA A 136 4.68 6.51 9.39
CA ALA A 136 3.82 6.64 10.54
C ALA A 136 2.53 5.84 10.30
N ASP A 137 2.24 4.89 11.19
CA ASP A 137 1.06 4.05 11.06
C ASP A 137 -0.19 4.89 11.30
N GLN A 138 -1.11 4.89 10.35
CA GLN A 138 -2.42 5.52 10.47
C GLN A 138 -3.45 4.42 10.74
N GLY A 139 -3.35 3.83 11.93
CA GLY A 139 -4.17 2.70 12.32
C GLY A 139 -3.75 1.39 11.64
N ASP A 140 -4.75 0.59 11.31
CA ASP A 140 -4.57 -0.83 10.98
C ASP A 140 -4.19 -1.09 9.51
N GLU A 141 -4.54 -0.18 8.59
CA GLU A 141 -4.48 -0.43 7.14
C GLU A 141 -3.67 0.61 6.36
N LYS A 142 -3.62 1.86 6.83
CA LYS A 142 -2.92 2.96 6.16
C LYS A 142 -1.59 3.24 6.87
N VAL A 143 -0.55 3.56 6.09
CA VAL A 143 0.71 4.11 6.59
C VAL A 143 1.01 5.40 5.85
N ASP A 144 1.28 6.47 6.60
CA ASP A 144 1.81 7.72 6.06
C ASP A 144 3.29 7.54 5.77
N VAL A 145 3.69 7.92 4.55
CA VAL A 145 5.06 7.83 4.06
C VAL A 145 5.56 9.21 3.72
N GLN A 146 6.72 9.54 4.28
CA GLN A 146 7.41 10.80 4.02
C GLN A 146 8.74 10.53 3.34
N LEU A 147 8.93 11.15 2.18
CA LEU A 147 10.16 11.11 1.39
C LEU A 147 10.79 12.49 1.35
N ASP A 148 12.11 12.52 1.48
CA ASP A 148 12.95 13.69 1.26
C ASP A 148 13.54 13.58 -0.15
N ALA A 149 12.98 14.32 -1.11
CA ALA A 149 13.43 14.36 -2.49
C ALA A 149 14.44 15.48 -2.72
N PHE A 150 15.54 15.16 -3.40
CA PHE A 150 16.61 16.09 -3.73
C PHE A 150 16.45 16.56 -5.17
N SER A 151 16.51 17.86 -5.41
CA SER A 151 16.53 18.40 -6.77
C SER A 151 17.23 19.75 -6.84
N THR A 152 18.20 19.83 -7.75
CA THR A 152 18.91 21.06 -8.16
C THR A 152 18.31 21.68 -9.42
N SER A 153 17.28 21.06 -10.01
CA SER A 153 16.66 21.51 -11.24
C SER A 153 15.65 22.62 -10.97
N ASP A 154 15.56 23.59 -11.89
CA ASP A 154 14.55 24.66 -11.82
C ASP A 154 13.10 24.12 -11.91
N GLN A 155 12.93 22.96 -12.53
CA GLN A 155 11.66 22.25 -12.65
C GLN A 155 11.91 20.76 -12.45
N ASN A 156 11.14 20.15 -11.55
CA ASN A 156 11.07 18.71 -11.38
C ASN A 156 9.64 18.33 -10.99
N PHE A 157 9.17 17.20 -11.51
CA PHE A 157 7.83 16.70 -11.28
C PHE A 157 7.93 15.28 -10.75
N TYR A 158 7.23 15.01 -9.67
CA TYR A 158 7.25 13.72 -8.99
C TYR A 158 5.91 13.02 -9.13
N SER A 159 5.94 11.70 -9.18
CA SER A 159 4.76 10.84 -9.22
C SER A 159 5.02 9.60 -8.38
N ILE A 160 4.08 9.28 -7.48
CA ILE A 160 4.03 7.97 -6.84
C ILE A 160 3.31 7.03 -7.81
N GLN A 161 3.92 5.89 -8.09
CA GLN A 161 3.37 4.87 -8.95
C GLN A 161 3.23 3.58 -8.15
N ALA A 162 1.99 3.09 -8.05
CA ALA A 162 1.67 1.80 -7.47
C ALA A 162 1.39 0.81 -8.61
N GLU A 163 1.96 -0.38 -8.52
CA GLU A 163 1.80 -1.43 -9.53
C GLU A 163 1.62 -2.79 -8.87
N ILE A 164 0.80 -3.64 -9.49
CA ILE A 164 0.69 -5.03 -9.05
C ILE A 164 1.94 -5.80 -9.44
N TYR A 165 2.55 -6.44 -8.45
CA TYR A 165 3.57 -7.43 -8.66
C TYR A 165 2.94 -8.74 -9.15
N THR A 166 3.03 -8.98 -10.45
CA THR A 166 2.80 -10.30 -11.03
C THR A 166 4.15 -11.01 -11.20
N PRO A 167 4.41 -12.12 -10.49
CA PRO A 167 5.68 -12.87 -10.60
C PRO A 167 5.89 -13.54 -11.96
#